data_AF-A0A9P5R9D7-F1
#
_entry.id   AF-A0A9P5R9D7-F1
#
_cell.length_a   1.000
_cell.length_b   1.000
_cell.length_c   1.000
_cell.angle_alpha   90.00
_cell.angle_beta   90.00
_cell.angle_gamma   90.00
#
_symmetry.space_group_name_H-M   'P 1'
#
loop_
_entity.id
_entity.type
_entity.pdbx_description
1 polymer ?
#
loop_
_entity_poly.entity_id
_entity_poly.type
_entity_poly.pdbx_seq_one_letter_code
_entity_poly.pdbx_strand_id
1 'polypeptide(L)'
;MWTLYLIGQANFSGNPLDAAWTTDFQSNNARVENGNLVLKMQKGNSVNKFGNKPGFGATVSSTRWMLYGTVSVRIKSGSWGGGIISSFIFRSALTGDEKYPSTPSQIQFSIWDRELSDPETRDWAGGPAAWEEGQPPYEMMIDWVHIKCHTPIDPVLDAWPPKDQGFQGYVNPLSKDLASPLAKDAIV
;
A
#
# COMPACT_ATOMS: atom_id res chain seq x y z
N MET A 1 -5.99 -1.47 -25.87
CA MET A 1 -6.07 -0.07 -25.40
C MET A 1 -7.01 -0.13 -24.20
N TRP A 2 -6.58 -0.21 -22.93
CA TRP A 2 -5.69 0.69 -22.18
C TRP A 2 -4.98 -0.09 -21.05
N THR A 3 -3.64 -0.01 -20.97
CA THR A 3 -2.87 -0.59 -19.86
C THR A 3 -2.36 0.56 -19.01
N LEU A 4 -3.14 0.99 -18.02
CA LEU A 4 -2.68 1.98 -17.04
C LEU A 4 -2.99 1.46 -15.64
N TYR A 5 -2.22 0.44 -15.24
CA TYR A 5 -2.29 -0.13 -13.91
C TYR A 5 -1.38 0.61 -12.92
N LEU A 6 -0.32 1.29 -13.40
CA LEU A 6 0.69 1.93 -12.55
C LEU A 6 1.20 3.24 -13.19
N ILE A 7 1.25 4.32 -12.41
CA ILE A 7 1.85 5.61 -12.80
C ILE A 7 2.76 6.15 -11.69
N GLY A 8 3.62 7.11 -12.01
CA GLY A 8 4.36 7.87 -10.99
C GLY A 8 3.41 8.71 -10.14
N GLN A 9 3.62 8.77 -8.82
CA GLN A 9 2.85 9.66 -7.93
C GLN A 9 2.89 11.12 -8.39
N ALA A 10 4.03 11.58 -8.93
CA ALA A 10 4.18 12.93 -9.49
C ALA A 10 3.30 13.19 -10.73
N ASN A 11 2.84 12.13 -11.41
CA ASN A 11 2.00 12.19 -12.60
C ASN A 11 0.52 11.89 -12.29
N PHE A 12 0.17 11.60 -11.04
CA PHE A 12 -1.20 11.31 -10.65
C PHE A 12 -2.00 12.61 -10.56
N SER A 13 -3.04 12.75 -11.37
CA SER A 13 -3.88 13.95 -11.39
C SER A 13 -4.82 14.06 -10.18
N GLY A 14 -4.90 13.01 -9.36
CA GLY A 14 -5.94 12.82 -8.35
C GLY A 14 -7.15 12.03 -8.85
N ASN A 15 -7.25 11.77 -10.16
CA ASN A 15 -8.31 10.94 -10.73
C ASN A 15 -7.97 9.45 -10.64
N PRO A 16 -8.68 8.64 -9.83
CA PRO A 16 -8.39 7.22 -9.67
C PRO A 16 -8.70 6.36 -10.91
N LEU A 17 -9.24 6.96 -11.99
CA LEU A 17 -9.36 6.31 -13.29
C LEU A 17 -8.07 6.34 -14.10
N ASP A 18 -7.10 7.20 -13.72
CA ASP A 18 -5.83 7.31 -14.43
C ASP A 18 -4.95 6.08 -14.20
N ALA A 19 -5.00 5.50 -13.00
CA ALA A 19 -4.33 4.25 -12.67
C ALA A 19 -4.92 3.60 -11.41
N ALA A 20 -4.74 2.29 -11.27
CA ALA A 20 -5.05 1.58 -10.02
C ALA A 20 -4.01 1.83 -8.93
N TRP A 21 -2.74 1.99 -9.32
CA TRP A 21 -1.60 2.15 -8.42
C TRP A 21 -0.75 3.36 -8.80
N THR A 22 -0.15 3.99 -7.81
CA THR A 22 0.94 4.95 -7.96
C THR A 22 2.25 4.36 -7.44
N THR A 23 3.38 4.74 -8.02
CA THR A 23 4.70 4.53 -7.40
C THR A 23 5.12 5.77 -6.64
N ASP A 24 5.50 5.58 -5.38
CA ASP A 24 5.73 6.68 -4.44
C ASP A 24 7.15 7.25 -4.52
N PHE A 25 8.04 6.61 -5.28
CA PHE A 25 9.45 6.99 -5.39
C PHE A 25 9.92 7.19 -6.84
N GLN A 26 10.95 8.01 -6.99
CA GLN A 26 11.85 8.01 -8.15
C GLN A 26 13.26 7.62 -7.70
N SER A 27 13.97 6.68 -8.32
CA SER A 27 13.62 5.92 -9.53
C SER A 27 12.53 4.87 -9.31
N ASN A 28 11.66 4.71 -10.31
CA ASN A 28 10.57 3.75 -10.26
C ASN A 28 11.11 2.31 -10.38
N ASN A 29 11.23 1.63 -9.24
CA ASN A 29 11.57 0.21 -9.17
C ASN A 29 10.32 -0.70 -9.21
N ALA A 30 9.15 -0.14 -9.49
CA ALA A 30 7.90 -0.87 -9.65
C ALA A 30 7.41 -0.86 -11.11
N ARG A 31 6.84 -1.98 -11.55
CA ARG A 31 6.33 -2.12 -12.92
C ARG A 31 5.31 -3.24 -13.02
N VAL A 32 4.58 -3.26 -14.12
CA VAL A 32 3.67 -4.34 -14.46
C VAL A 32 4.33 -5.25 -15.48
N GLU A 33 4.53 -6.52 -15.13
CA GLU A 33 5.16 -7.52 -16.00
C GLU A 33 4.38 -8.83 -15.97
N ASN A 34 4.06 -9.34 -17.17
CA ASN A 34 3.32 -10.60 -17.33
C ASN A 34 2.02 -10.65 -16.49
N GLY A 35 1.32 -9.51 -16.37
CA GLY A 35 0.10 -9.38 -15.57
C GLY A 35 0.30 -9.18 -14.07
N ASN A 36 1.54 -9.23 -13.57
CA ASN A 36 1.85 -9.05 -12.16
C ASN A 36 2.36 -7.63 -11.89
N LEU A 37 2.05 -7.09 -10.71
CA LEU A 37 2.71 -5.90 -10.19
C LEU A 37 4.01 -6.34 -9.49
N VAL A 38 5.14 -5.93 -10.03
CA VAL A 38 6.49 -6.34 -9.60
C VAL A 38 7.20 -5.15 -8.97
N LEU A 39 7.61 -5.30 -7.72
CA LEU A 39 8.42 -4.34 -6.98
C LEU A 39 9.81 -4.91 -6.82
N LYS A 40 10.82 -4.18 -7.30
CA LYS A 40 12.21 -4.58 -7.23
C LYS A 40 12.97 -3.79 -6.18
N MET A 41 13.99 -4.43 -5.64
CA MET A 41 14.98 -3.78 -4.82
C MET A 41 16.37 -4.07 -5.37
N GLN A 42 17.04 -3.01 -5.78
CA GLN A 42 18.40 -3.08 -6.33
C GLN A 42 19.40 -2.73 -5.24
N LYS A 43 20.57 -3.40 -5.26
CA LYS A 43 21.68 -3.04 -4.38
C LYS A 43 22.07 -1.59 -4.65
N GLY A 44 22.19 -0.79 -3.60
CA GLY A 44 22.69 0.58 -3.73
C GLY A 44 24.16 0.62 -4.13
N ASN A 45 24.59 1.76 -4.66
CA ASN A 45 26.00 2.00 -4.98
C ASN A 45 26.75 2.73 -3.87
N SER A 46 26.04 3.43 -3.01
CA SER A 46 26.59 4.25 -1.93
C SER A 46 26.80 3.43 -0.67
N VAL A 47 27.98 3.60 -0.07
CA VAL A 47 28.30 3.00 1.23
C VAL A 47 27.69 3.84 2.34
N ASN A 48 26.98 3.21 3.26
CA ASN A 48 26.38 3.85 4.42
C ASN A 48 27.41 4.00 5.56
N LYS A 49 27.00 4.60 6.68
CA LYS A 49 27.84 4.77 7.89
C LYS A 49 28.32 3.46 8.54
N PHE A 50 27.75 2.32 8.14
CA PHE A 50 28.11 0.98 8.62
C PHE A 50 29.01 0.21 7.65
N GLY A 51 29.44 0.83 6.53
CA GLY A 51 30.28 0.17 5.53
C GLY A 51 29.51 -0.69 4.52
N ASN A 52 28.18 -0.71 4.58
CA ASN A 52 27.32 -1.53 3.73
C ASN A 52 26.71 -0.72 2.59
N LYS A 53 26.33 -1.39 1.52
CA LYS A 53 25.60 -0.80 0.37
C LYS A 53 24.12 -1.22 0.44
N PRO A 54 23.26 -0.46 1.12
CA PRO A 54 21.86 -0.84 1.32
C PRO A 54 21.11 -0.88 -0.01
N GLY A 55 20.12 -1.76 -0.11
CA GLY A 55 19.22 -1.79 -1.25
C GLY A 55 18.28 -0.58 -1.30
N PHE A 56 17.92 -0.15 -2.50
CA PHE A 56 16.83 0.80 -2.73
C PHE A 56 15.64 0.07 -3.33
N GLY A 57 14.55 0.03 -2.56
CA GLY A 57 13.35 -0.72 -2.88
C GLY A 57 12.32 0.05 -3.70
N ALA A 58 11.06 -0.29 -3.50
CA ALA A 58 9.92 0.36 -4.14
C ALA A 58 8.73 0.36 -3.17
N THR A 59 7.89 1.38 -3.26
CA THR A 59 6.56 1.42 -2.67
C THR A 59 5.56 1.79 -3.75
N VAL A 60 4.42 1.10 -3.74
CA VAL A 60 3.25 1.43 -4.54
C VAL A 60 2.03 1.59 -3.64
N SER A 61 1.20 2.55 -3.97
CA SER A 61 0.00 2.91 -3.22
C SER A 61 -1.24 2.81 -4.11
N SER A 62 -2.38 2.38 -3.57
CA SER A 62 -3.64 2.39 -4.31
C SER A 62 -4.11 3.83 -4.52
N THR A 63 -4.62 4.14 -5.71
CA THR A 63 -5.20 5.47 -5.99
C THR A 63 -6.53 5.68 -5.26
N ARG A 64 -7.21 4.59 -4.93
CA ARG A 64 -8.48 4.56 -4.18
C ARG A 64 -8.24 4.29 -2.71
N TRP A 65 -9.11 4.88 -1.90
CA TRP A 65 -9.16 4.71 -0.45
C TRP A 65 -10.31 3.78 -0.09
N MET A 66 -10.11 2.98 0.95
CA MET A 66 -11.09 2.05 1.51
C MET A 66 -11.34 2.39 2.96
N LEU A 67 -12.61 2.51 3.38
CA LEU A 67 -12.94 2.60 4.79
C LEU A 67 -13.01 1.21 5.44
N TYR A 68 -13.99 0.40 5.02
CA TYR A 68 -14.20 -0.95 5.52
C TYR A 68 -14.35 -1.90 4.34
N GLY A 69 -14.10 -3.18 4.57
CA GLY A 69 -14.21 -4.19 3.54
C GLY A 69 -13.33 -5.41 3.79
N THR A 70 -13.08 -6.14 2.71
CA THR A 70 -12.16 -7.26 2.68
C THR A 70 -11.19 -7.05 1.54
N VAL A 71 -9.90 -7.26 1.81
CA VAL A 71 -8.86 -7.31 0.79
C VAL A 71 -8.24 -8.69 0.81
N SER A 72 -8.22 -9.33 -0.35
CA SER A 72 -7.51 -10.58 -0.57
C SER A 72 -6.41 -10.31 -1.59
N VAL A 73 -5.21 -10.82 -1.33
CA VAL A 73 -4.05 -10.62 -2.19
C VAL A 73 -3.29 -11.93 -2.33
N ARG A 74 -2.79 -12.21 -3.53
CA ARG A 74 -1.77 -13.25 -3.74
C ARG A 74 -0.41 -12.61 -4.00
N ILE A 75 0.51 -12.85 -3.08
CA ILE A 75 1.84 -12.23 -3.06
C ILE A 75 2.91 -13.32 -3.08
N LYS A 76 3.92 -13.15 -3.92
CA LYS A 76 5.22 -13.80 -3.77
C LYS A 76 6.16 -12.83 -3.04
N SER A 77 6.51 -13.16 -1.80
CA SER A 77 7.46 -12.37 -1.02
C SER A 77 8.81 -12.31 -1.73
N GLY A 78 9.43 -11.13 -1.72
CA GLY A 78 10.78 -10.94 -2.22
C GLY A 78 11.86 -11.32 -1.22
N SER A 79 11.50 -11.64 0.02
CA SER A 79 12.45 -11.99 1.07
C SER A 79 12.86 -13.46 0.97
N TRP A 80 14.01 -13.74 0.38
CA TRP A 80 14.66 -15.05 0.38
C TRP A 80 15.91 -15.11 1.29
N GLY A 81 16.19 -14.02 2.01
CA GLY A 81 17.26 -13.89 3.00
C GLY A 81 16.90 -12.86 4.08
N GLY A 82 17.67 -12.83 5.17
CA GLY A 82 17.45 -11.86 6.27
C GLY A 82 17.52 -10.43 5.78
N GLY A 83 16.82 -9.50 6.44
CA GLY A 83 16.95 -8.07 6.25
C GLY A 83 16.23 -7.47 5.04
N ILE A 84 15.61 -8.29 4.19
CA ILE A 84 14.69 -7.84 3.14
C ILE A 84 13.26 -8.03 3.62
N ILE A 85 12.46 -6.96 3.56
CA ILE A 85 11.07 -6.96 4.00
C ILE A 85 10.18 -6.79 2.77
N SER A 86 9.14 -7.62 2.66
CA SER A 86 7.98 -7.36 1.79
C SER A 86 6.81 -6.96 2.68
N SER A 87 6.20 -5.81 2.42
CA SER A 87 5.11 -5.26 3.22
C SER A 87 3.80 -5.18 2.44
N PHE A 88 2.70 -5.35 3.17
CA PHE A 88 1.34 -5.08 2.72
C PHE A 88 0.65 -4.33 3.86
N ILE A 89 0.37 -3.05 3.65
CA ILE A 89 -0.03 -2.10 4.70
C ILE A 89 -1.34 -1.41 4.29
N PHE A 90 -2.17 -1.10 5.28
CA PHE A 90 -3.27 -0.17 5.15
C PHE A 90 -2.92 1.13 5.86
N ARG A 91 -2.77 2.22 5.11
CA ARG A 91 -2.34 3.50 5.67
C ARG A 91 -3.41 4.57 5.56
N SER A 92 -3.79 5.13 6.70
CA SER A 92 -4.67 6.30 6.78
C SER A 92 -3.87 7.60 6.71
N ALA A 93 -4.36 8.59 5.96
CA ALA A 93 -3.83 9.95 6.02
C ALA A 93 -4.11 10.65 7.36
N LEU A 94 -5.10 10.17 8.13
CA LEU A 94 -5.53 10.79 9.38
C LEU A 94 -4.86 10.14 10.60
N THR A 95 -4.72 8.82 10.59
CA THR A 95 -4.31 8.06 11.78
C THR A 95 -3.05 7.24 11.61
N GLY A 96 -2.48 7.18 10.41
CA GLY A 96 -1.39 6.26 10.10
C GLY A 96 -1.88 4.82 9.97
N ASP A 97 -1.01 3.88 10.30
CA ASP A 97 -1.20 2.43 10.22
C ASP A 97 -1.04 1.72 11.58
N GLU A 98 -0.78 2.47 12.65
CA GLU A 98 -0.48 1.96 13.99
C GLU A 98 -1.68 1.99 14.95
N LYS A 99 -2.78 2.65 14.56
CA LYS A 99 -4.00 2.79 15.37
C LYS A 99 -5.10 1.86 14.88
N TYR A 100 -6.15 1.71 15.70
CA TYR A 100 -7.35 0.99 15.27
C TYR A 100 -7.86 1.56 13.93
N PRO A 101 -8.03 0.72 12.88
CA PRO A 101 -8.28 1.18 11.52
C PRO A 101 -9.76 1.57 11.35
N SER A 102 -10.11 2.77 11.77
CA SER A 102 -11.47 3.33 11.70
C SER A 102 -11.62 4.52 10.75
N THR A 103 -10.61 4.76 9.91
CA THR A 103 -10.63 5.83 8.91
C THR A 103 -10.26 5.27 7.55
N PRO A 104 -10.63 5.96 6.44
CA PRO A 104 -10.25 5.50 5.11
C PRO A 104 -8.73 5.34 4.99
N SER A 105 -8.32 4.22 4.42
CA SER A 105 -6.91 3.84 4.23
C SER A 105 -6.63 3.48 2.77
N GLN A 106 -5.42 3.82 2.32
CA GLN A 106 -4.86 3.26 1.09
C GLN A 106 -4.21 1.92 1.37
N ILE A 107 -4.22 1.06 0.36
CA ILE A 107 -3.41 -0.14 0.34
C ILE A 107 -2.02 0.24 -0.16
N GLN A 108 -0.99 -0.21 0.54
CA GLN A 108 0.40 -0.03 0.13
C GLN A 108 1.10 -1.38 0.07
N PHE A 109 1.90 -1.58 -0.98
CA PHE A 109 2.87 -2.65 -1.05
C PHE A 109 4.26 -2.05 -1.12
N SER A 110 5.20 -2.61 -0.38
CA SER A 110 6.60 -2.19 -0.49
C SER A 110 7.59 -3.33 -0.32
N ILE A 111 8.76 -3.15 -0.91
CA ILE A 111 9.96 -3.93 -0.61
C ILE A 111 11.03 -2.98 -0.10
N TRP A 112 11.69 -3.32 1.01
CA TRP A 112 12.73 -2.46 1.60
C TRP A 112 13.80 -3.26 2.34
N ASP A 113 14.96 -2.62 2.50
CA ASP A 113 16.13 -3.15 3.19
C ASP A 113 16.22 -2.52 4.59
N ARG A 114 16.34 -3.36 5.63
CA ARG A 114 16.49 -2.93 7.02
C ARG A 114 17.74 -2.09 7.30
N GLU A 115 18.72 -2.08 6.40
CA GLU A 115 20.08 -1.65 6.71
C GLU A 115 20.21 -0.18 7.11
N LEU A 116 19.22 0.66 6.79
CA LEU A 116 19.14 2.06 7.23
C LEU A 116 18.22 2.29 8.44
N SER A 117 17.57 1.25 8.95
CA SER A 117 16.69 1.31 10.11
C SER A 117 17.46 1.35 11.43
N ASP A 118 16.75 1.62 12.52
CA ASP A 118 17.27 1.54 13.88
C ASP A 118 17.67 0.09 14.25
N PRO A 119 18.47 -0.10 15.31
CA PRO A 119 18.93 -1.43 15.72
C PRO A 119 17.82 -2.44 16.00
N GLU A 120 16.70 -2.00 16.58
CA GLU A 120 15.59 -2.90 16.95
C GLU A 120 14.89 -3.43 15.68
N THR A 121 14.57 -2.53 14.75
CA THR A 121 14.03 -2.91 13.43
C THR A 121 15.00 -3.82 12.68
N ARG A 122 16.30 -3.54 12.82
CA ARG A 122 17.32 -4.36 12.21
C ARG A 122 17.27 -5.79 12.75
N ASP A 123 17.24 -5.97 14.07
CA ASP A 123 17.21 -7.29 14.69
C ASP A 123 15.91 -8.04 14.38
N TRP A 124 14.78 -7.33 14.37
CA TRP A 124 13.48 -7.87 13.96
C TRP A 124 13.50 -8.45 12.54
N ALA A 125 14.18 -7.78 11.62
CA ALA A 125 14.23 -8.19 10.21
C ALA A 125 15.08 -9.44 9.92
N GLY A 126 15.60 -10.12 10.96
CA GLY A 126 16.18 -11.46 10.81
C GLY A 126 17.62 -11.50 10.29
N GLY A 127 18.41 -10.45 10.56
CA GLY A 127 19.81 -10.37 10.18
C GLY A 127 20.07 -9.61 8.87
N PRO A 128 21.34 -9.45 8.45
CA PRO A 128 21.70 -8.60 7.32
C PRO A 128 21.18 -9.12 5.99
N ALA A 129 20.84 -8.19 5.11
CA ALA A 129 20.57 -8.44 3.70
C ALA A 129 21.77 -9.16 3.06
N ALA A 130 21.52 -10.32 2.44
CA ALA A 130 22.52 -11.03 1.65
C ALA A 130 22.71 -10.28 0.32
N TRP A 131 23.67 -9.36 0.27
CA TRP A 131 24.01 -8.61 -0.93
C TRP A 131 25.30 -9.10 -1.55
N GLU A 132 25.25 -10.11 -2.41
CA GLU A 132 26.40 -10.59 -3.18
C GLU A 132 26.69 -9.73 -4.42
N GLU A 133 27.91 -9.80 -4.93
CA GLU A 133 28.27 -9.15 -6.19
C GLU A 133 27.61 -9.86 -7.39
N GLY A 134 27.01 -9.09 -8.29
CA GLY A 134 26.33 -9.64 -9.48
C GLY A 134 25.00 -10.35 -9.22
N GLN A 135 24.50 -10.36 -7.98
CA GLN A 135 23.22 -11.01 -7.68
C GLN A 135 22.02 -10.28 -8.32
N PRO A 136 20.95 -11.00 -8.67
CA PRO A 136 19.73 -10.38 -9.17
C PRO A 136 19.07 -9.50 -8.10
N PRO A 137 18.24 -8.51 -8.51
CA PRO A 137 17.41 -7.75 -7.58
C PRO A 137 16.53 -8.66 -6.72
N TYR A 138 16.22 -8.23 -5.49
CA TYR A 138 15.12 -8.84 -4.74
C TYR A 138 13.80 -8.38 -5.35
N GLU A 139 12.83 -9.28 -5.45
CA GLU A 139 11.58 -9.01 -6.16
C GLU A 139 10.37 -9.49 -5.38
N MET A 140 9.50 -8.56 -5.02
CA MET A 140 8.15 -8.87 -4.54
C MET A 140 7.21 -8.84 -5.75
N MET A 141 6.35 -9.85 -5.88
CA MET A 141 5.35 -9.90 -6.94
C MET A 141 3.95 -9.99 -6.35
N ILE A 142 3.04 -9.19 -6.89
CA ILE A 142 1.62 -9.23 -6.61
C ILE A 142 0.92 -9.76 -7.86
N ASP A 143 0.34 -10.95 -7.74
CA ASP A 143 -0.37 -11.63 -8.82
C ASP A 143 -1.75 -11.00 -9.02
N TRP A 144 -2.52 -10.89 -7.94
CA TRP A 144 -3.81 -10.23 -7.96
C TRP A 144 -4.16 -9.61 -6.62
N VAL A 145 -5.01 -8.58 -6.68
CA VAL A 145 -5.61 -7.90 -5.54
C VAL A 145 -7.13 -7.92 -5.77
N HIS A 146 -7.86 -8.45 -4.80
CA HIS A 146 -9.32 -8.44 -4.81
C HIS A 146 -9.82 -7.64 -3.62
N ILE A 147 -10.59 -6.60 -3.91
CA ILE A 147 -11.12 -5.66 -2.93
C ILE A 147 -12.64 -5.77 -2.95
N LYS A 148 -13.23 -5.98 -1.77
CA LYS A 148 -14.66 -5.86 -1.54
C LYS A 148 -14.88 -4.78 -0.50
N CYS A 149 -15.26 -3.59 -0.93
CA CYS A 149 -15.66 -2.53 0.00
C CYS A 149 -16.94 -2.92 0.75
N HIS A 150 -16.96 -2.64 2.05
CA HIS A 150 -18.17 -2.65 2.85
C HIS A 150 -18.72 -1.23 2.85
N THR A 151 -19.87 -1.05 2.22
CA THR A 151 -20.57 0.24 2.21
C THR A 151 -21.41 0.35 3.49
N PRO A 152 -21.19 1.36 4.35
CA PRO A 152 -22.13 1.66 5.43
C PRO A 152 -23.46 2.25 4.92
N ILE A 153 -23.64 2.35 3.60
CA ILE A 153 -24.91 2.71 2.97
C ILE A 153 -25.66 1.40 2.70
N ASP A 154 -26.36 0.91 3.71
CA ASP A 154 -27.60 0.14 3.48
C ASP A 154 -28.75 1.12 3.83
N PRO A 155 -29.76 1.31 2.96
CA PRO A 155 -30.91 2.13 3.29
C PRO A 155 -31.77 1.39 4.31
N VAL A 156 -31.40 1.52 5.59
CA VAL A 156 -32.22 1.24 6.79
C VAL A 156 -32.53 -0.26 7.00
N LEU A 157 -32.18 -0.78 8.21
CA LEU A 157 -32.40 -2.15 8.75
C LEU A 157 -31.22 -3.09 8.40
N ASP A 158 -30.16 -3.22 9.19
CA ASP A 158 -30.13 -4.09 10.37
C ASP A 158 -28.88 -3.79 11.24
N ALA A 159 -28.92 -2.70 12.01
CA ALA A 159 -27.84 -2.39 12.94
C ALA A 159 -27.87 -3.32 14.15
N TRP A 160 -26.78 -4.06 14.36
CA TRP A 160 -26.43 -4.66 15.64
C TRP A 160 -25.20 -3.94 16.24
N PRO A 161 -25.22 -3.49 17.51
CA PRO A 161 -26.35 -3.51 18.43
C PRO A 161 -27.36 -2.35 18.18
N PRO A 162 -28.56 -2.42 18.80
CA PRO A 162 -29.63 -1.42 18.66
C PRO A 162 -29.23 0.01 19.07
N LYS A 163 -29.93 0.98 18.45
CA LYS A 163 -29.68 2.44 18.44
C LYS A 163 -29.67 3.17 19.80
N ASP A 164 -29.80 2.46 20.90
CA ASP A 164 -29.86 2.97 22.26
C ASP A 164 -28.54 2.78 23.04
N GLN A 165 -27.48 2.26 22.41
CA GLN A 165 -26.13 2.23 22.99
C GLN A 165 -25.05 2.72 22.01
N GLY A 166 -24.64 4.00 22.15
CA GLY A 166 -23.33 4.47 21.69
C GLY A 166 -23.34 5.69 20.76
N PHE A 167 -22.88 6.83 21.29
CA PHE A 167 -22.48 8.08 20.62
C PHE A 167 -23.50 8.74 19.69
N GLN A 168 -24.42 9.52 20.28
CA GLN A 168 -25.10 10.59 19.56
C GLN A 168 -24.08 11.68 19.17
N GLY A 169 -24.00 12.02 17.89
CA GLY A 169 -23.32 13.24 17.43
C GLY A 169 -22.34 13.11 16.28
N TYR A 170 -22.17 11.95 15.63
CA TYR A 170 -21.32 11.88 14.45
C TYR A 170 -22.03 12.51 13.23
N VAL A 171 -21.64 13.74 12.90
CA VAL A 171 -22.01 14.41 11.64
C VAL A 171 -20.88 14.17 10.65
N ASN A 172 -21.15 13.45 9.57
CA ASN A 172 -20.16 13.21 8.50
C ASN A 172 -19.74 14.56 7.86
N PRO A 173 -18.49 15.01 8.04
CA PRO A 173 -18.04 16.31 7.55
C PRO A 173 -17.87 16.36 6.01
N LEU A 174 -18.01 15.24 5.30
CA LEU A 174 -17.92 15.13 3.84
C LEU A 174 -19.29 15.08 3.14
N SER A 175 -20.39 15.31 3.86
CA SER A 175 -21.77 15.20 3.35
C SER A 175 -22.25 16.34 2.45
N LYS A 176 -21.37 17.18 1.91
CA LYS A 176 -21.80 18.38 1.15
C LYS A 176 -22.16 18.17 -0.32
N ASP A 177 -22.07 16.95 -0.88
CA ASP A 177 -22.60 16.75 -2.23
C ASP A 177 -22.99 15.29 -2.53
N LEU A 178 -24.21 14.91 -2.12
CA LEU A 178 -24.80 13.61 -2.44
C LEU A 178 -25.62 13.63 -3.75
N ALA A 179 -25.63 14.75 -4.48
CA ALA A 179 -26.36 14.87 -5.74
C ALA A 179 -25.52 14.46 -6.97
N SER A 180 -24.19 14.31 -6.80
CA SER A 180 -23.29 13.94 -7.89
C SER A 180 -23.31 12.42 -8.15
N PRO A 181 -23.60 11.96 -9.39
CA PRO A 181 -23.42 10.57 -9.79
C PRO A 181 -22.01 10.03 -9.54
N LEU A 182 -21.00 10.90 -9.44
CA LEU A 182 -19.59 10.56 -9.24
C LEU A 182 -19.24 10.14 -7.80
N ALA A 183 -20.10 10.42 -6.82
CA ALA A 183 -19.91 9.94 -5.44
C ALA A 183 -20.17 8.43 -5.31
N LYS A 184 -20.90 7.84 -6.27
CA LYS A 184 -21.20 6.39 -6.31
C LYS A 184 -20.04 5.56 -6.86
N ASP A 185 -19.18 6.16 -7.67
CA ASP A 185 -18.03 5.50 -8.29
C ASP A 185 -16.71 5.74 -7.54
N ALA A 186 -16.74 6.50 -6.44
CA ALA A 186 -15.58 6.80 -5.60
C ALA A 186 -15.27 5.70 -4.56
N ILE A 187 -16.16 4.72 -4.41
CA ILE A 187 -15.94 3.51 -3.60
C ILE A 187 -15.99 2.33 -4.57
N VAL A 188 -14.83 1.95 -5.08
CA VAL A 188 -14.58 0.63 -5.68
C VAL A 188 -13.48 -0.01 -4.86
#